data_AF-A0A073CFF6-F1
#
_entry.id   AF-A0A073CFF6-F1
#
_cell.length_a   1.000
_cell.length_b   1.000
_cell.length_c   1.000
_cell.angle_alpha   90.00
_cell.angle_beta   90.00
_cell.angle_gamma   90.00
#
_symmetry.space_group_name_H-M   'P 1'
#
loop_
_entity.id
_entity.type
_entity.pdbx_description
1 polymer ?
#
loop_
_entity_poly.entity_id
_entity_poly.type
_entity_poly.pdbx_seq_one_letter_code
_entity_poly.pdbx_strand_id
1 'polypeptide(L)'
;MINSAFNQLENTLSLSEPGVYDQLIIMRQWDGSNDAEISELIESCTKILCTSSPLDDHSYRWVIKLRSYGIEIADLIFKHFPKAKIIFLYRDTETWMKSVFRASLGEIPNTVDSLKAMQNQVSQVSPLIHQDERDQPLSYLQILTLAWLSVMEGYLRLHQQGVLALAIRFQDLITAPQQTIIEILKYCDLPTTNLIQVFEVLQKDSQADTILSKANLNNQQVKLTQEDLKEIRATLQEHSTIKTSDFIVPNTLQLGEF
;
A
#
# COMPACT_ATOMS: atom_id res chain seq x y z
N MET A 1 4.20 -5.83 -10.42
CA MET A 1 3.12 -6.71 -10.89
C MET A 1 1.85 -5.97 -11.28
N ILE A 2 0.96 -5.51 -10.38
CA ILE A 2 -0.30 -4.82 -10.79
C ILE A 2 -0.01 -3.57 -11.65
N ASN A 3 0.87 -2.68 -11.20
CA ASN A 3 1.26 -1.49 -11.97
C ASN A 3 1.87 -1.85 -13.34
N SER A 4 2.66 -2.92 -13.39
CA SER A 4 3.27 -3.43 -14.62
C SER A 4 2.22 -3.95 -15.60
N ALA A 5 1.17 -4.62 -15.10
CA ALA A 5 0.05 -5.11 -15.88
C ALA A 5 -0.76 -3.96 -16.50
N PHE A 6 -1.08 -2.92 -15.72
CA PHE A 6 -1.78 -1.74 -16.23
C PHE A 6 -1.00 -1.01 -17.33
N ASN A 7 0.33 -0.96 -17.25
CA ASN A 7 1.18 -0.37 -18.29
C ASN A 7 1.15 -1.12 -19.63
N GLN A 8 0.58 -2.33 -19.70
CA GLN A 8 0.40 -3.06 -20.96
C GLN A 8 -0.97 -2.81 -21.61
N LEU A 9 -1.85 -2.04 -20.96
CA LEU A 9 -3.18 -1.76 -21.50
C LEU A 9 -3.12 -0.55 -22.45
N GLU A 10 -3.87 -0.63 -23.54
CA GLU A 10 -4.06 0.50 -24.44
C GLU A 10 -4.71 1.68 -23.70
N ASN A 11 -4.32 2.89 -24.10
CA ASN A 11 -4.83 4.15 -23.56
C ASN A 11 -4.78 4.23 -22.02
N THR A 12 -3.73 3.66 -21.42
CA THR A 12 -3.54 3.63 -19.96
C THR A 12 -2.14 4.12 -19.60
N LEU A 13 -2.05 5.08 -18.66
CA LEU A 13 -0.81 5.50 -18.04
C LEU A 13 -0.79 5.08 -16.57
N SER A 14 0.14 4.19 -16.20
CA SER A 14 0.30 3.74 -14.81
C SER A 14 1.50 4.44 -14.16
N LEU A 15 1.21 5.39 -13.28
CA LEU A 15 2.17 6.15 -12.50
C LEU A 15 2.47 5.44 -11.18
N SER A 16 3.76 5.23 -10.90
CA SER A 16 4.21 4.59 -9.67
C SER A 16 4.76 5.61 -8.68
N GLU A 17 4.10 5.69 -7.53
CA GLU A 17 4.51 6.43 -6.34
C GLU A 17 4.91 7.89 -6.58
N PRO A 18 4.03 8.72 -7.19
CA PRO A 18 4.32 10.13 -7.41
C PRO A 18 4.56 10.85 -6.09
N GLY A 19 5.75 11.43 -5.91
CA GLY A 19 6.19 11.98 -4.62
C GLY A 19 5.33 13.14 -4.08
N VAL A 20 4.51 13.76 -4.93
CA VAL A 20 3.56 14.81 -4.51
C VAL A 20 2.59 14.31 -3.44
N TYR A 21 2.13 13.06 -3.53
CA TYR A 21 1.19 12.51 -2.55
C TYR A 21 1.85 12.25 -1.20
N ASP A 22 3.14 11.89 -1.17
CA ASP A 22 3.86 11.74 0.10
C ASP A 22 3.96 13.05 0.85
N GLN A 23 4.26 14.14 0.14
CA GLN A 23 4.35 15.47 0.72
C GLN A 23 2.99 15.93 1.28
N LEU A 24 1.90 15.67 0.55
CA LEU A 24 0.55 16.03 1.01
C LEU A 24 0.13 15.27 2.26
N ILE A 25 0.57 14.01 2.41
CA ILE A 25 0.33 13.22 3.63
C ILE A 25 1.13 13.80 4.80
N ILE A 26 2.42 14.08 4.60
CA ILE A 26 3.29 14.69 5.62
C ILE A 26 2.78 16.07 6.06
N MET A 27 2.17 16.83 5.15
CA MET A 27 1.60 18.15 5.44
C MET A 27 0.22 18.09 6.14
N ARG A 28 -0.53 16.98 6.00
CA ARG A 28 -1.87 16.83 6.60
C ARG A 28 -1.75 16.76 8.12
N GLN A 29 -2.57 17.54 8.82
CA GLN A 29 -2.71 17.43 10.27
C GLN A 29 -3.69 16.32 10.62
N TRP A 30 -3.33 15.47 11.59
CA TRP A 30 -4.15 14.32 11.97
C TRP A 30 -5.51 14.68 12.59
N ASP A 31 -5.66 15.92 13.08
CA ASP A 31 -6.93 16.46 13.59
C ASP A 31 -7.85 16.97 12.46
N GLY A 32 -7.39 16.93 11.21
CA GLY A 32 -8.12 17.40 10.03
C GLY A 32 -8.22 18.93 9.92
N SER A 33 -7.51 19.69 10.76
CA SER A 33 -7.61 21.15 10.81
C SER A 33 -7.25 21.84 9.48
N ASN A 34 -6.41 21.21 8.66
CA ASN A 34 -6.04 21.69 7.33
C ASN A 34 -6.59 20.83 6.16
N ASP A 35 -7.58 19.97 6.40
CA ASP A 35 -8.11 19.07 5.37
C ASP A 35 -8.67 19.81 4.14
N ALA A 36 -9.23 21.01 4.32
CA ALA A 36 -9.73 21.81 3.20
C ALA A 36 -8.61 22.19 2.22
N GLU A 37 -7.48 22.70 2.75
CA GLU A 37 -6.32 23.10 1.95
C GLU A 37 -5.63 21.87 1.31
N ILE A 38 -5.43 20.80 2.08
CA ILE A 38 -4.85 19.55 1.55
C ILE A 38 -5.76 18.97 0.45
N SER A 39 -7.08 19.03 0.62
CA SER A 39 -8.05 18.58 -0.38
C SER A 39 -7.94 19.36 -1.69
N GLU A 40 -7.82 20.70 -1.65
CA GLU A 40 -7.64 21.53 -2.86
C GLU A 40 -6.30 21.27 -3.56
N LEU A 41 -5.24 21.06 -2.78
CA LEU A 41 -3.92 20.69 -3.31
C LEU A 41 -3.95 19.31 -3.97
N ILE A 42 -4.60 18.32 -3.36
CA ILE A 42 -4.81 17.00 -3.97
C ILE A 42 -5.49 17.14 -5.32
N GLU A 43 -6.60 17.86 -5.41
CA GLU A 43 -7.32 18.06 -6.67
C GLU A 43 -6.42 18.67 -7.75
N SER A 44 -5.73 19.76 -7.41
CA SER A 44 -4.86 20.50 -8.32
C SER A 44 -3.68 19.65 -8.79
N CYS A 45 -2.98 19.00 -7.86
CA CYS A 45 -1.84 18.14 -8.17
C CYS A 45 -2.25 16.91 -8.99
N THR A 46 -3.39 16.27 -8.67
CA THR A 46 -3.91 15.15 -9.46
C THR A 46 -4.28 15.60 -10.86
N LYS A 47 -4.97 16.74 -11.04
CA LYS A 47 -5.28 17.28 -12.38
C LYS A 47 -4.03 17.58 -13.19
N ILE A 48 -3.02 18.22 -12.57
CA ILE A 48 -1.74 18.50 -13.24
C ILE A 48 -1.05 17.19 -13.65
N LEU A 49 -0.97 16.23 -12.74
CA LEU A 49 -0.36 14.92 -12.99
C LEU A 49 -1.11 14.14 -14.09
N CYS A 50 -2.43 14.30 -14.15
CA CYS A 50 -3.30 13.70 -15.14
C CYS A 50 -3.61 14.63 -16.33
N THR A 51 -2.81 15.68 -16.56
CA THR A 51 -3.02 16.55 -17.72
C THR A 51 -2.70 15.77 -19.00
N SER A 52 -3.51 15.98 -20.03
CA SER A 52 -3.49 15.25 -21.28
C SER A 52 -2.08 15.14 -21.88
N SER A 53 -1.63 13.90 -22.10
CA SER A 53 -0.72 13.57 -23.21
C SER A 53 -1.36 14.07 -24.53
N PRO A 54 -0.62 14.31 -25.63
CA PRO A 54 -1.07 14.99 -26.86
C PRO A 54 -2.24 14.35 -27.64
N LEU A 55 -2.93 13.38 -27.06
CA LEU A 55 -4.00 12.64 -27.67
C LEU A 55 -5.32 13.22 -27.16
N ASP A 56 -6.07 13.88 -28.04
CA ASP A 56 -7.47 14.29 -27.87
C ASP A 56 -8.43 13.08 -27.70
N ASP A 57 -7.94 11.98 -27.13
CA ASP A 57 -8.68 10.75 -26.93
C ASP A 57 -9.27 10.73 -25.53
N HIS A 58 -10.58 10.97 -25.45
CA HIS A 58 -11.37 10.87 -24.23
C HIS A 58 -11.39 9.47 -23.60
N SER A 59 -10.75 8.46 -24.20
CA SER A 59 -10.61 7.11 -23.65
C SER A 59 -9.34 6.89 -22.81
N TYR A 60 -8.50 7.91 -22.63
CA TYR A 60 -7.27 7.78 -21.84
C TYR A 60 -7.55 7.62 -20.34
N ARG A 61 -6.80 6.72 -19.68
CA ARG A 61 -6.97 6.36 -18.28
C ARG A 61 -5.67 6.53 -17.51
N TRP A 62 -5.80 7.00 -16.28
CA TRP A 62 -4.68 7.13 -15.34
C TRP A 62 -4.83 6.13 -14.21
N VAL A 63 -3.76 5.39 -13.94
CA VAL A 63 -3.63 4.50 -12.79
C VAL A 63 -2.54 5.08 -11.91
N ILE A 64 -2.86 5.37 -10.65
CA ILE A 64 -1.91 5.98 -9.72
C ILE A 64 -1.69 4.99 -8.58
N LYS A 65 -0.51 4.38 -8.55
CA LYS A 65 -0.07 3.56 -7.42
C LYS A 65 0.54 4.48 -6.37
N LEU A 66 -0.08 4.57 -5.19
CA LEU A 66 0.49 5.26 -4.04
C LEU A 66 1.40 4.33 -3.23
N ARG A 67 2.25 4.92 -2.37
CA ARG A 67 2.91 4.18 -1.28
C ARG A 67 1.86 3.71 -0.27
N SER A 68 2.23 2.78 0.62
CA SER A 68 1.27 2.13 1.52
C SER A 68 0.48 3.11 2.39
N TYR A 69 1.15 4.14 2.91
CA TYR A 69 0.52 5.21 3.71
C TYR A 69 -0.32 6.19 2.87
N GLY A 70 -0.36 6.05 1.54
CA GLY A 70 -1.25 6.81 0.64
C GLY A 70 -2.73 6.67 0.95
N ILE A 71 -3.11 5.61 1.66
CA ILE A 71 -4.47 5.39 2.15
C ILE A 71 -4.94 6.52 3.08
N GLU A 72 -4.00 7.22 3.74
CA GLU A 72 -4.30 8.30 4.69
C GLU A 72 -4.77 9.59 4.04
N ILE A 73 -4.82 9.69 2.70
CA ILE A 73 -5.44 10.82 1.97
C ILE A 73 -6.50 10.36 0.96
N ALA A 74 -6.82 9.07 0.95
CA ALA A 74 -7.71 8.50 -0.06
C ALA A 74 -9.15 9.03 0.04
N ASP A 75 -9.58 9.44 1.25
CA ASP A 75 -10.86 10.12 1.48
C ASP A 75 -10.94 11.45 0.72
N LEU A 76 -9.85 12.23 0.76
CA LEU A 76 -9.75 13.52 0.08
C LEU A 76 -9.62 13.36 -1.44
N ILE A 77 -8.92 12.31 -1.91
CA ILE A 77 -8.89 11.95 -3.34
C ILE A 77 -10.30 11.58 -3.82
N PHE A 78 -10.99 10.70 -3.09
CA PHE A 78 -12.31 10.21 -3.48
C PHE A 78 -13.37 11.30 -3.48
N LYS A 79 -13.27 12.28 -2.58
CA LYS A 79 -14.13 13.48 -2.56
C LYS A 79 -14.14 14.22 -3.90
N HIS A 80 -12.97 14.36 -4.53
CA HIS A 80 -12.81 15.07 -5.81
C HIS A 80 -13.01 14.18 -7.03
N PHE A 81 -12.69 12.90 -6.89
CA PHE A 81 -12.78 11.92 -7.97
C PHE A 81 -13.67 10.74 -7.56
N PRO A 82 -14.98 10.94 -7.34
CA PRO A 82 -15.88 9.90 -6.80
C PRO A 82 -16.13 8.73 -7.76
N LYS A 83 -15.73 8.88 -9.03
CA LYS A 83 -15.77 7.80 -10.03
C LYS A 83 -14.46 6.98 -10.08
N ALA A 84 -13.44 7.37 -9.31
CA ALA A 84 -12.19 6.62 -9.25
C ALA A 84 -12.42 5.22 -8.67
N LYS A 85 -11.75 4.23 -9.25
CA LYS A 85 -11.80 2.85 -8.79
C LYS A 85 -10.63 2.60 -7.84
N ILE A 86 -10.91 2.30 -6.59
CA ILE A 86 -9.88 2.07 -5.57
C ILE A 86 -9.57 0.58 -5.49
N ILE A 87 -8.29 0.24 -5.52
CA ILE A 87 -7.76 -1.11 -5.32
C ILE A 87 -6.89 -1.07 -4.07
N PHE A 88 -7.20 -1.92 -3.09
CA PHE A 88 -6.43 -2.05 -1.86
C PHE A 88 -5.69 -3.39 -1.85
N LEU A 89 -4.40 -3.36 -2.16
CA LEU A 89 -3.53 -4.53 -2.08
C LEU A 89 -2.93 -4.62 -0.69
N TYR A 90 -3.23 -5.68 0.04
CA TYR A 90 -2.74 -5.89 1.40
C TYR A 90 -2.12 -7.27 1.59
N ARG A 91 -1.39 -7.46 2.68
CA ARG A 91 -0.64 -8.68 2.95
C ARG A 91 -0.70 -9.03 4.43
N ASP A 92 -0.65 -10.32 4.73
CA ASP A 92 -0.47 -10.79 6.10
C ASP A 92 0.78 -10.15 6.75
N THR A 93 0.65 -9.72 8.01
CA THR A 93 1.70 -8.93 8.68
C THR A 93 3.02 -9.69 8.78
N GLU A 94 3.00 -11.00 9.06
CA GLU A 94 4.23 -11.79 9.23
C GLU A 94 4.99 -11.96 7.92
N THR A 95 4.28 -12.26 6.83
CA THR A 95 4.85 -12.39 5.50
C THR A 95 5.31 -11.04 4.96
N TRP A 96 4.59 -9.96 5.28
CA TRP A 96 5.04 -8.59 5.00
C TRP A 96 6.33 -8.26 5.77
N MET A 97 6.40 -8.56 7.06
CA MET A 97 7.61 -8.32 7.88
C MET A 97 8.82 -9.09 7.33
N LYS A 98 8.63 -10.37 6.94
CA LYS A 98 9.67 -11.17 6.26
C LYS A 98 10.15 -10.51 4.96
N SER A 99 9.27 -9.79 4.27
CA SER A 99 9.62 -9.02 3.08
C SER A 99 10.44 -7.79 3.43
N VAL A 100 10.04 -7.05 4.46
CA VAL A 100 10.75 -5.85 4.94
C VAL A 100 12.16 -6.24 5.38
N PHE A 101 12.32 -7.24 6.25
CA PHE A 101 13.63 -7.69 6.73
C PHE A 101 14.58 -8.15 5.60
N ARG A 102 14.03 -8.76 4.56
CA ARG A 102 14.78 -9.16 3.36
C ARG A 102 15.20 -7.96 2.49
N ALA A 103 14.38 -6.92 2.43
CA ALA A 103 14.63 -5.71 1.65
C ALA A 103 15.46 -4.67 2.40
N SER A 104 15.49 -4.72 3.74
CA SER A 104 16.29 -3.84 4.59
C SER A 104 17.77 -3.96 4.25
N LEU A 105 18.35 -2.84 3.84
CA LEU A 105 19.78 -2.66 3.61
C LEU A 105 20.33 -1.85 4.78
N GLY A 106 21.02 -2.50 5.72
CA GLY A 106 21.69 -1.82 6.83
C GLY A 106 21.39 -2.42 8.20
N GLU A 107 21.94 -1.76 9.24
CA GLU A 107 21.71 -2.13 10.63
C GLU A 107 20.28 -1.79 11.04
N ILE A 108 19.63 -2.75 11.69
CA ILE A 108 18.33 -2.50 12.32
C ILE A 108 18.54 -1.53 13.48
N PRO A 109 17.76 -0.43 13.56
CA PRO A 109 17.79 0.48 14.70
C PRO A 109 17.66 -0.30 16.02
N ASN A 110 18.67 -0.21 16.87
CA ASN A 110 18.74 -0.95 18.14
C ASN A 110 19.13 -0.07 19.33
N THR A 111 19.36 1.23 19.11
CA THR A 111 19.60 2.21 20.16
C THR A 111 18.34 3.04 20.42
N VAL A 112 18.18 3.54 21.65
CA VAL A 112 17.07 4.43 22.03
C VAL A 112 16.93 5.61 21.07
N ASP A 113 18.04 6.28 20.71
CA ASP A 113 18.02 7.45 19.83
C ASP A 113 17.65 7.10 18.39
N SER A 114 18.15 5.98 17.86
CA SER A 114 17.80 5.53 16.50
C SER A 114 16.33 5.09 16.40
N LEU A 115 15.79 4.45 17.44
CA LEU A 115 14.38 4.10 17.53
C LEU A 115 13.50 5.35 17.62
N LYS A 116 13.85 6.33 18.46
CA LYS A 116 13.13 7.62 18.54
C LYS A 116 13.14 8.36 17.20
N ALA A 117 14.29 8.40 16.53
CA ALA A 117 14.41 9.05 15.23
C ALA A 117 13.50 8.38 14.17
N MET A 118 13.51 7.04 14.12
CA MET A 118 12.63 6.29 13.23
C MET A 118 11.15 6.51 13.59
N GLN A 119 10.79 6.42 14.87
CA GLN A 119 9.42 6.64 15.34
C GLN A 119 8.90 8.02 14.92
N ASN A 120 9.70 9.08 15.12
CA ASN A 120 9.36 10.46 14.72
C ASN A 120 9.22 10.64 13.21
N GLN A 121 9.98 9.88 12.42
CA GLN A 121 9.85 9.91 10.96
C GLN A 121 8.57 9.22 10.52
N VAL A 122 8.29 8.03 11.06
CA VAL A 122 7.12 7.22 10.66
C VAL A 122 5.82 7.84 11.20
N SER A 123 5.84 8.55 12.34
CA SER A 123 4.66 9.23 12.89
C SER A 123 4.09 10.31 11.97
N GLN A 124 4.86 10.80 11.00
CA GLN A 124 4.38 11.78 10.00
C GLN A 124 3.42 11.14 8.98
N VAL A 125 3.41 9.81 8.86
CA VAL A 125 2.62 9.07 7.88
C VAL A 125 1.85 7.89 8.50
N SER A 126 1.85 7.79 9.83
CA SER A 126 1.26 6.68 10.58
C SER A 126 0.49 7.22 11.79
N PRO A 127 -0.86 7.32 11.73
CA PRO A 127 -1.67 7.87 12.81
C PRO A 127 -1.51 7.11 14.14
N LEU A 128 -1.40 5.77 14.11
CA LEU A 128 -1.23 4.99 15.35
C LEU A 128 0.10 5.26 16.06
N ILE A 129 1.14 5.63 15.31
CA ILE A 129 2.44 5.99 15.89
C ILE A 129 2.43 7.44 16.36
N HIS A 130 1.72 8.33 15.64
CA HIS A 130 1.53 9.71 16.08
C HIS A 130 0.78 9.80 17.41
N GLN A 131 -0.22 8.95 17.61
CA GLN A 131 -1.05 8.88 18.81
C GLN A 131 -0.44 8.03 19.93
N ASP A 132 0.78 7.52 19.74
CA ASP A 132 1.43 6.69 20.75
C ASP A 132 1.96 7.54 21.91
N GLU A 133 1.35 7.39 23.09
CA GLU A 133 1.68 8.19 24.28
C GLU A 133 2.66 7.48 25.24
N ARG A 134 3.34 6.41 24.80
CA ARG A 134 4.26 5.66 25.67
C ARG A 134 5.51 6.48 25.98
N ASP A 135 5.94 6.44 27.25
CA ASP A 135 7.15 7.14 27.71
C ASP A 135 8.46 6.59 27.09
N GLN A 136 8.46 5.29 26.75
CA GLN A 136 9.60 4.62 26.14
C GLN A 136 9.40 4.52 24.63
N PRO A 137 10.49 4.68 23.83
CA PRO A 137 10.37 4.52 22.40
C PRO A 137 9.95 3.10 22.04
N LEU A 138 9.17 3.02 20.97
CA LEU A 138 8.76 1.77 20.38
C LEU A 138 9.97 0.96 19.91
N SER A 139 9.89 -0.36 20.03
CA SER A 139 10.83 -1.24 19.36
C SER A 139 10.70 -1.12 17.83
N TYR A 140 11.72 -1.56 17.11
CA TYR A 140 11.69 -1.62 15.65
C TYR A 140 10.48 -2.42 15.12
N LEU A 141 10.17 -3.55 15.78
CA LEU A 141 9.05 -4.41 15.40
C LEU A 141 7.70 -3.77 15.70
N GLN A 142 7.58 -3.05 16.82
CA GLN A 142 6.38 -2.29 17.16
C GLN A 142 6.13 -1.16 16.15
N ILE A 143 7.17 -0.40 15.78
CA ILE A 143 7.07 0.66 14.76
C ILE A 143 6.56 0.08 13.44
N LEU A 144 7.15 -1.01 12.95
CA LEU A 144 6.72 -1.64 11.69
C LEU A 144 5.32 -2.23 11.78
N THR A 145 4.96 -2.85 12.90
CA THR A 145 3.64 -3.46 13.11
C THR A 145 2.55 -2.38 13.18
N LEU A 146 2.79 -1.27 13.88
CA LEU A 146 1.86 -0.14 13.95
C LEU A 146 1.74 0.60 12.62
N ALA A 147 2.82 0.69 11.83
CA ALA A 147 2.75 1.24 10.48
C ALA A 147 1.89 0.37 9.56
N TRP A 148 2.02 -0.95 9.64
CA TRP A 148 1.14 -1.88 8.92
C TRP A 148 -0.31 -1.77 9.39
N LEU A 149 -0.54 -1.74 10.71
CA LEU A 149 -1.88 -1.59 11.30
C LEU A 149 -2.55 -0.30 10.87
N SER A 150 -1.82 0.82 10.86
CA SER A 150 -2.35 2.12 10.42
C SER A 150 -2.91 2.07 9.01
N VAL A 151 -2.20 1.42 8.08
CA VAL A 151 -2.67 1.26 6.70
C VAL A 151 -3.94 0.42 6.62
N MET A 152 -3.99 -0.66 7.41
CA MET A 152 -5.16 -1.54 7.47
C MET A 152 -6.37 -0.84 8.13
N GLU A 153 -6.16 -0.04 9.17
CA GLU A 153 -7.18 0.81 9.78
C GLU A 153 -7.65 1.90 8.82
N GLY A 154 -6.73 2.49 8.05
CA GLY A 154 -7.06 3.45 6.99
C GLY A 154 -8.07 2.86 5.99
N TYR A 155 -7.88 1.60 5.59
CA TYR A 155 -8.86 0.89 4.77
C TYR A 155 -10.21 0.73 5.48
N LEU A 156 -10.22 0.27 6.74
CA LEU A 156 -11.46 0.07 7.50
C LEU A 156 -12.23 1.39 7.67
N ARG A 157 -11.53 2.50 7.91
CA ARG A 157 -12.10 3.84 8.01
C ARG A 157 -12.76 4.28 6.69
N LEU A 158 -12.08 4.10 5.56
CA LEU A 158 -12.64 4.42 4.24
C LEU A 158 -13.88 3.57 3.93
N HIS A 159 -13.83 2.28 4.26
CA HIS A 159 -14.99 1.41 4.11
C HIS A 159 -16.17 1.92 4.96
N GLN A 160 -15.93 2.27 6.23
CA GLN A 160 -16.99 2.80 7.11
C GLN A 160 -17.59 4.10 6.58
N GLN A 161 -16.80 4.90 5.85
CA GLN A 161 -17.26 6.11 5.14
C GLN A 161 -17.99 5.82 3.82
N GLY A 162 -18.17 4.55 3.45
CA GLY A 162 -18.88 4.15 2.23
C GLY A 162 -18.03 4.17 0.96
N VAL A 163 -16.71 4.34 1.07
CA VAL A 163 -15.81 4.26 -0.07
C VAL A 163 -15.65 2.79 -0.49
N LEU A 164 -16.16 2.46 -1.67
CA LEU A 164 -16.03 1.11 -2.23
C LEU A 164 -14.62 0.92 -2.81
N ALA A 165 -13.94 -0.11 -2.33
CA ALA A 165 -12.62 -0.50 -2.78
C ALA A 165 -12.56 -2.03 -2.97
N LEU A 166 -11.95 -2.47 -4.07
CA LEU A 166 -11.62 -3.89 -4.27
C LEU A 166 -10.39 -4.20 -3.43
N ALA A 167 -10.57 -4.98 -2.36
CA ALA A 167 -9.44 -5.44 -1.55
C ALA A 167 -8.89 -6.76 -2.12
N ILE A 168 -7.57 -6.89 -2.11
CA ILE A 168 -6.86 -8.02 -2.71
C ILE A 168 -5.75 -8.45 -1.77
N ARG A 169 -5.71 -9.72 -1.41
CA ARG A 169 -4.57 -10.27 -0.69
C ARG A 169 -3.42 -10.47 -1.66
N PHE A 170 -2.25 -10.05 -1.24
CA PHE A 170 -1.01 -10.31 -1.97
C PHE A 170 -0.81 -11.80 -2.22
N GLN A 171 -1.24 -12.67 -1.29
CA GLN A 171 -1.14 -14.12 -1.45
C GLN A 171 -1.99 -14.63 -2.62
N ASP A 172 -3.23 -14.14 -2.78
CA ASP A 172 -4.11 -14.56 -3.88
C ASP A 172 -3.56 -14.05 -5.21
N LEU A 173 -3.03 -12.82 -5.21
CA LEU A 173 -2.37 -12.22 -6.35
C LEU A 173 -1.15 -13.04 -6.84
N ILE A 174 -0.35 -13.62 -5.94
CA ILE A 174 0.80 -14.45 -6.36
C ILE A 174 0.40 -15.89 -6.68
N THR A 175 -0.64 -16.44 -6.05
CA THR A 175 -1.09 -17.82 -6.29
C THR A 175 -1.86 -17.93 -7.61
N ALA A 176 -2.69 -16.93 -7.94
CA ALA A 176 -3.50 -16.90 -9.14
C ALA A 176 -3.39 -15.53 -9.84
N PRO A 177 -2.20 -15.14 -10.36
CA PRO A 177 -1.95 -13.79 -10.87
C PRO A 177 -2.83 -13.43 -12.06
N GLN A 178 -3.02 -14.35 -13.02
CA GLN A 178 -3.84 -14.08 -14.21
C GLN A 178 -5.31 -13.85 -13.83
N GLN A 179 -5.88 -14.74 -13.01
CA GLN A 179 -7.26 -14.61 -12.55
C GLN A 179 -7.47 -13.34 -11.73
N THR A 180 -6.54 -13.04 -10.81
CA THR A 180 -6.61 -11.80 -10.00
C THR A 180 -6.60 -10.56 -10.88
N ILE A 181 -5.73 -10.51 -11.90
CA ILE A 181 -5.70 -9.39 -12.86
C ILE A 181 -7.00 -9.30 -13.65
N ILE A 182 -7.58 -10.43 -14.10
CA ILE A 182 -8.88 -10.42 -14.77
C ILE A 182 -9.97 -9.79 -13.88
N GLU A 183 -10.04 -10.16 -12.60
CA GLU A 183 -11.02 -9.60 -11.67
C GLU A 183 -10.78 -8.11 -11.38
N ILE A 184 -9.51 -7.67 -11.30
CA ILE A 184 -9.16 -6.24 -11.23
C ILE A 184 -9.69 -5.49 -12.45
N LEU A 185 -9.45 -6.01 -13.65
CA LEU A 185 -9.87 -5.35 -14.89
C LEU A 185 -11.41 -5.27 -14.96
N LYS A 186 -12.12 -6.34 -14.59
CA LYS A 186 -13.60 -6.32 -14.49
C LYS A 186 -14.08 -5.23 -13.52
N TYR A 187 -13.51 -5.15 -12.32
CA TYR A 187 -13.86 -4.13 -11.34
C TYR A 187 -13.63 -2.70 -11.85
N CYS A 188 -12.56 -2.51 -12.64
CA CYS A 188 -12.21 -1.25 -13.28
C CYS A 188 -13.00 -0.96 -14.56
N ASP A 189 -13.96 -1.81 -14.95
CA ASP A 189 -14.72 -1.71 -16.20
C ASP A 189 -13.80 -1.70 -17.46
N LEU A 190 -12.73 -2.49 -17.41
CA LEU A 190 -11.73 -2.61 -18.48
C LEU A 190 -11.87 -3.90 -19.28
N PRO A 191 -11.48 -3.90 -20.58
CA PRO A 191 -11.51 -5.09 -21.39
C PRO A 191 -10.66 -6.23 -20.81
N THR A 192 -11.21 -7.44 -20.79
CA THR A 192 -10.52 -8.67 -20.37
C THR A 192 -10.11 -9.56 -21.54
N THR A 193 -10.15 -9.03 -22.76
CA THR A 193 -9.77 -9.71 -24.00
C THR A 193 -8.35 -9.34 -24.42
N ASN A 194 -7.66 -10.24 -25.12
CA ASN A 194 -6.32 -10.01 -25.66
C ASN A 194 -5.26 -9.59 -24.61
N LEU A 195 -5.24 -10.27 -23.46
CA LEU A 195 -4.34 -9.98 -22.34
C LEU A 195 -2.95 -10.64 -22.46
N ILE A 196 -2.52 -10.99 -23.68
CA ILE A 196 -1.26 -11.76 -23.89
C ILE A 196 -0.07 -10.99 -23.30
N GLN A 197 0.09 -9.73 -23.67
CA GLN A 197 1.20 -8.87 -23.19
C GLN A 197 1.12 -8.64 -21.67
N VAL A 198 -0.08 -8.48 -21.13
CA VAL A 198 -0.32 -8.37 -19.69
C VAL A 198 0.20 -9.62 -18.98
N PHE A 199 -0.17 -10.81 -19.44
CA PHE A 199 0.21 -12.08 -18.81
C PHE A 199 1.69 -12.42 -18.96
N GLU A 200 2.32 -12.03 -20.08
CA GLU A 200 3.78 -12.15 -20.24
C GLU A 200 4.54 -11.32 -19.19
N VAL A 201 4.08 -10.10 -18.91
CA VAL A 201 4.69 -9.26 -17.87
C VAL A 201 4.50 -9.83 -16.48
N LEU A 202 3.37 -10.45 -16.17
CA LEU A 202 3.17 -11.14 -14.87
C LEU A 202 4.17 -12.28 -14.67
N GLN A 203 4.45 -13.06 -15.72
CA GLN A 203 5.45 -14.13 -15.65
C GLN A 203 6.86 -13.56 -15.43
N LYS A 204 7.23 -12.50 -16.16
CA LYS A 204 8.53 -11.83 -15.99
C LYS A 204 8.70 -11.24 -14.60
N ASP A 205 7.69 -10.55 -14.06
CA ASP A 205 7.72 -9.95 -12.72
C ASP A 205 7.77 -11.02 -11.61
N SER A 206 7.14 -12.18 -11.81
CA SER A 206 7.21 -13.30 -10.85
C SER A 206 8.58 -13.97 -10.79
N GLN A 207 9.37 -13.86 -11.87
CA GLN A 207 10.74 -14.40 -12.00
C GLN A 207 11.82 -13.34 -11.74
N ALA A 208 11.46 -12.07 -11.91
CA ALA A 208 12.23 -10.93 -11.47
C ALA A 208 11.95 -10.72 -9.98
N ASP A 209 12.49 -11.61 -9.14
CA ASP A 209 12.95 -11.21 -7.82
C ASP A 209 13.55 -9.81 -7.98
N THR A 210 12.84 -8.81 -7.47
CA THR A 210 13.16 -7.38 -7.58
C THR A 210 14.67 -7.14 -7.53
N ILE A 211 15.19 -6.15 -8.25
CA ILE A 211 16.64 -5.87 -8.32
C ILE A 211 17.28 -5.79 -6.91
N LEU A 212 16.52 -5.35 -5.90
CA LEU A 212 16.86 -5.43 -4.47
C LEU A 212 17.04 -6.86 -3.94
N SER A 213 16.14 -7.80 -4.25
CA SER A 213 16.31 -9.22 -3.87
C SER A 213 17.49 -9.93 -4.54
N LYS A 214 17.92 -9.51 -5.75
CA LYS A 214 19.10 -10.11 -6.42
C LYS A 214 20.44 -9.54 -5.94
N ALA A 215 20.49 -8.24 -5.59
CA ALA A 215 21.69 -7.63 -5.02
C ALA A 215 22.03 -8.14 -3.60
N ASN A 216 21.06 -8.77 -2.91
CA ASN A 216 21.12 -9.03 -1.47
C ASN A 216 21.41 -10.49 -1.10
N LEU A 217 21.74 -11.37 -2.06
CA LEU A 217 22.06 -12.78 -1.77
C LEU A 217 23.44 -12.98 -1.11
N ASN A 218 24.29 -11.94 -1.04
CA ASN A 218 25.67 -12.05 -0.57
C ASN A 218 25.95 -11.48 0.84
N ASN A 219 24.98 -10.84 1.51
CA ASN A 219 25.17 -10.30 2.87
C ASN A 219 24.26 -11.00 3.89
N GLN A 220 24.71 -11.06 5.15
CA GLN A 220 24.02 -11.67 6.30
C GLN A 220 22.60 -11.08 6.45
N GLN A 221 21.63 -11.72 5.80
CA GLN A 221 20.25 -11.30 5.80
C GLN A 221 19.69 -11.47 7.22
N VAL A 222 19.22 -10.37 7.82
CA VAL A 222 18.53 -10.47 9.10
C VAL A 222 17.27 -11.29 8.89
N LYS A 223 17.12 -12.35 9.69
CA LYS A 223 15.95 -13.24 9.66
C LYS A 223 15.10 -12.98 10.89
N LEU A 224 13.78 -12.98 10.69
CA LEU A 224 12.82 -12.98 11.79
C LEU A 224 12.95 -14.27 12.61
N THR A 225 13.11 -14.09 13.92
CA THR A 225 13.13 -15.13 14.94
C THR A 225 11.71 -15.47 15.42
N GLN A 226 11.56 -16.49 16.27
CA GLN A 226 10.26 -16.81 16.89
C GLN A 226 9.87 -15.76 17.93
N GLU A 227 10.85 -15.17 18.61
CA GLU A 227 10.69 -14.06 19.54
C GLU A 227 10.15 -12.82 18.82
N ASP A 228 10.68 -12.49 17.64
CA ASP A 228 10.18 -11.38 16.83
C ASP A 228 8.70 -11.59 16.44
N LEU A 229 8.35 -12.81 16.01
CA LEU A 229 6.97 -13.16 15.67
C LEU A 229 6.04 -13.07 16.88
N LYS A 230 6.53 -13.42 18.07
CA LYS A 230 5.76 -13.28 19.31
C LYS A 230 5.50 -11.81 19.64
N GLU A 231 6.47 -10.93 19.44
CA GLU A 231 6.32 -9.49 19.66
C GLU A 231 5.35 -8.85 18.65
N ILE A 232 5.44 -9.21 17.37
CA ILE A 232 4.49 -8.77 16.33
C ILE A 232 3.07 -9.17 16.74
N ARG A 233 2.86 -10.44 17.09
CA ARG A 233 1.55 -10.94 17.53
C ARG A 233 1.06 -10.26 18.80
N ALA A 234 1.93 -10.01 19.77
CA ALA A 234 1.57 -9.27 20.99
C ALA A 234 1.09 -7.86 20.66
N THR A 235 1.82 -7.14 19.79
CA THR A 235 1.44 -5.80 19.32
C THR A 235 0.08 -5.82 18.60
N LEU A 236 -0.18 -6.83 17.76
CA LEU A 236 -1.49 -7.00 17.12
C LEU A 236 -2.63 -7.22 18.13
N GLN A 237 -2.39 -7.97 19.22
CA GLN A 237 -3.42 -8.25 20.22
C GLN A 237 -3.86 -7.00 21.01
N GLU A 238 -3.02 -5.96 21.08
CA GLU A 238 -3.37 -4.67 21.69
C GLU A 238 -4.39 -3.88 20.84
N HIS A 239 -4.45 -4.17 19.54
CA HIS A 239 -5.33 -3.47 18.62
C HIS A 239 -6.81 -3.85 18.83
N SER A 240 -7.71 -2.88 18.75
CA SER A 240 -9.15 -3.08 19.03
C SER A 240 -9.81 -4.08 18.05
N THR A 241 -9.48 -3.96 16.77
CA THR A 241 -10.12 -4.71 15.67
C THR A 241 -9.21 -5.77 15.02
N ILE A 242 -8.03 -5.38 14.55
CA ILE A 242 -7.10 -6.20 13.77
C ILE A 242 -6.14 -6.94 14.71
N LYS A 243 -6.58 -8.11 15.21
CA LYS A 243 -5.83 -8.88 16.23
C LYS A 243 -4.99 -10.04 15.68
N THR A 244 -5.15 -10.38 14.41
CA THR A 244 -4.42 -11.50 13.78
C THR A 244 -3.64 -11.02 12.57
N SER A 245 -2.54 -11.72 12.26
CA SER A 245 -1.67 -11.34 11.15
C SER A 245 -2.35 -11.54 9.79
N ASP A 246 -3.27 -12.49 9.71
CA ASP A 246 -3.99 -12.89 8.50
C ASP A 246 -5.38 -12.24 8.37
N PHE A 247 -5.64 -11.17 9.15
CA PHE A 247 -6.92 -10.46 9.15
C PHE A 247 -7.41 -10.14 7.73
N ILE A 248 -8.66 -10.52 7.45
CA ILE A 248 -9.30 -10.31 6.15
C ILE A 248 -10.15 -9.06 6.22
N VAL A 249 -9.80 -8.05 5.43
CA VAL A 249 -10.59 -6.82 5.34
C VAL A 249 -11.88 -7.06 4.55
N PRO A 250 -12.94 -6.28 4.78
CA PRO A 250 -14.15 -6.35 3.96
C PRO A 250 -13.86 -6.19 2.45
N ASN A 251 -14.78 -6.66 1.60
CA ASN A 251 -14.67 -6.59 0.13
C ASN A 251 -13.38 -7.21 -0.45
N THR A 252 -12.77 -8.14 0.28
CA THR A 252 -11.63 -8.91 -0.22
C THR A 252 -12.11 -9.86 -1.31
N LEU A 253 -11.45 -9.78 -2.47
CA LEU A 253 -11.69 -10.64 -3.62
C LEU A 253 -11.62 -12.12 -3.22
N GLN A 254 -12.73 -12.83 -3.43
CA GLN A 254 -12.80 -14.27 -3.30
C GLN A 254 -12.65 -14.87 -4.70
N LEU A 255 -11.52 -15.49 -4.97
CA LEU A 255 -11.35 -16.29 -6.18
C LEU A 255 -12.09 -17.60 -5.94
N GLY A 256 -13.15 -17.88 -6.71
CA GLY A 256 -13.86 -19.16 -6.61
C GLY A 256 -12.88 -20.33 -6.82
N GLU A 257 -13.06 -21.41 -6.06
CA GLU A 257 -12.40 -22.68 -6.35
C GLU A 257 -12.87 -23.14 -7.76
N PHE A 258 -11.91 -23.35 -8.66
CA PHE A 258 -12.15 -23.98 -9.97
C PHE A 258 -11.69 -25.43 -9.92
#